data_AF-A0A378I9Y8-F1
#
_entry.id   AF-A0A378I9Y8-F1
#
_cell.length_a   1.000
_cell.length_b   1.000
_cell.length_c   1.000
_cell.angle_alpha   90.00
_cell.angle_beta   90.00
_cell.angle_gamma   90.00
#
_symmetry.space_group_name_H-M   'P 1'
#
loop_
_entity.id
_entity.type
_entity.pdbx_description
1 polymer ?
#
loop_
_entity_poly.entity_id
_entity_poly.type
_entity_poly.pdbx_seq_one_letter_code
_entity_poly.pdbx_strand_id
1 'polypeptide(L)'
;MFIKRFPENSLIKKIKINGRFITVYVPSDELDKFNERYNRLGVIYPTLAVGEGAMHDYAHNKRNKHLSWLFSKSKHEHFHFILPGLATPSNLESLLNHFDGDLTPSQQQEILSGFESYTTNMSIERVLEFSKIHEYVTAAVSYEDFYAKKLMPLLNELLTEFVNYEQAKNEQKKLPLTMKVGDRTVNAKEAFDIVSNFLGHIAIIIKFGNKLGKLPEQKDGEFADNAPLIQEFNKLFEQASSIPLPNMLKLSPKLYNELADNFPFIDAGINDFYMHIKEQLSRRLNTSELVFTPKEAELSDYDKAITILNNQGKIGHMVINLIDRLAEHRNSWNPYWYNSSEKIQLIISAVLNIGKGDDLASILNDKQSELYTALNMQRLLPVTFLGHLGFYHAKSAIKVDSEMERDNRKEFN
;
A
#
# COMPACT_ATOMS: atom_id res chain seq x y z
N MET A 1 -11.21 -9.44 -0.66
CA MET A 1 -10.28 -10.23 0.16
C MET A 1 -10.11 -11.48 -0.65
N PHE A 2 -8.90 -11.83 -1.01
CA PHE A 2 -8.69 -13.06 -1.75
C PHE A 2 -8.77 -14.25 -0.77
N ILE A 3 -9.44 -15.32 -1.18
CA ILE A 3 -9.60 -16.53 -0.37
C ILE A 3 -9.39 -17.74 -1.26
N LYS A 4 -8.46 -18.63 -0.86
CA LYS A 4 -8.29 -19.95 -1.46
C LYS A 4 -8.55 -21.03 -0.42
N ARG A 5 -9.35 -22.04 -0.78
CA ARG A 5 -9.69 -23.19 0.09
C ARG A 5 -9.06 -24.46 -0.45
N PHE A 6 -8.60 -25.31 0.46
CA PHE A 6 -8.02 -26.62 0.18
C PHE A 6 -8.69 -27.66 1.09
N PRO A 7 -9.92 -28.10 0.75
CA PRO A 7 -10.66 -29.04 1.60
C PRO A 7 -9.88 -30.35 1.83
N GLU A 8 -9.18 -30.81 0.79
CA GLU A 8 -8.40 -32.06 0.78
C GLU A 8 -7.01 -31.95 1.40
N ASN A 9 -6.48 -30.74 1.62
CA ASN A 9 -5.18 -30.58 2.27
C ASN A 9 -5.30 -30.87 3.77
N SER A 10 -4.48 -31.75 4.32
CA SER A 10 -4.60 -32.18 5.72
C SER A 10 -4.28 -31.08 6.73
N LEU A 11 -3.38 -30.14 6.41
CA LEU A 11 -2.90 -29.13 7.35
C LEU A 11 -3.43 -27.72 7.04
N ILE A 12 -3.28 -27.22 5.82
CA ILE A 12 -3.68 -25.87 5.44
C ILE A 12 -5.03 -25.94 4.73
N LYS A 13 -6.11 -25.66 5.47
CA LYS A 13 -7.48 -25.77 4.94
C LYS A 13 -7.89 -24.58 4.08
N LYS A 14 -7.32 -23.40 4.34
CA LYS A 14 -7.68 -22.16 3.67
C LYS A 14 -6.64 -21.08 3.92
N ILE A 15 -6.33 -20.31 2.89
CA ILE A 15 -5.53 -19.09 2.98
C ILE A 15 -6.41 -17.89 2.61
N LYS A 16 -6.30 -16.81 3.38
CA LYS A 16 -6.91 -15.52 3.07
C LYS A 16 -5.84 -14.45 2.96
N ILE A 17 -6.05 -13.53 2.04
CA ILE A 17 -5.15 -12.41 1.78
C ILE A 17 -5.96 -11.13 1.81
N ASN A 18 -5.58 -10.22 2.71
CA ASN A 18 -6.15 -8.89 2.82
C ASN A 18 -5.06 -7.84 3.10
N GLY A 19 -4.74 -7.02 2.10
CA GLY A 19 -3.61 -6.08 2.19
C GLY A 19 -2.31 -6.82 2.49
N ARG A 20 -1.67 -6.50 3.62
CA ARG A 20 -0.47 -7.19 4.12
C ARG A 20 -0.74 -8.42 5.00
N PHE A 21 -2.00 -8.70 5.34
CA PHE A 21 -2.36 -9.77 6.26
C PHE A 21 -2.63 -11.06 5.50
N ILE A 22 -1.86 -12.10 5.82
CA ILE A 22 -2.05 -13.45 5.31
C ILE A 22 -2.59 -14.31 6.45
N THR A 23 -3.84 -14.72 6.35
CA THR A 23 -4.47 -15.59 7.34
C THR A 23 -4.43 -17.04 6.86
N VAL A 24 -3.74 -17.91 7.60
CA VAL A 24 -3.68 -19.35 7.35
C VAL A 24 -4.58 -20.07 8.34
N TYR A 25 -5.52 -20.87 7.84
CA TYR A 25 -6.46 -21.64 8.65
C TYR A 25 -6.04 -23.11 8.69
N VAL A 26 -5.97 -23.65 9.91
CA VAL A 26 -5.56 -25.03 10.18
C VAL A 26 -6.62 -25.79 10.97
N PRO A 27 -6.64 -27.14 10.93
CA PRO A 27 -7.41 -27.95 11.86
C PRO A 27 -6.99 -27.69 13.30
N SER A 28 -7.95 -27.70 14.23
CA SER A 28 -7.67 -27.43 15.65
C SER A 28 -6.71 -28.43 16.29
N ASP A 29 -6.75 -29.69 15.85
CA ASP A 29 -5.88 -30.78 16.30
C ASP A 29 -4.44 -30.68 15.75
N GLU A 30 -4.21 -29.85 14.74
CA GLU A 30 -2.90 -29.61 14.15
C GLU A 30 -2.31 -28.24 14.53
N LEU A 31 -3.00 -27.49 15.40
CA LEU A 31 -2.61 -26.14 15.80
C LEU A 31 -1.22 -26.10 16.43
N ASP A 32 -0.98 -26.90 17.46
CA ASP A 32 0.28 -26.87 18.21
C ASP A 32 1.45 -27.25 17.33
N LYS A 33 1.26 -28.26 16.47
CA LYS A 33 2.26 -28.67 15.47
C LYS A 33 2.55 -27.56 14.45
N PHE A 34 1.50 -26.91 13.95
CA PHE A 34 1.66 -25.78 13.03
C PHE A 34 2.42 -24.64 13.71
N ASN A 35 2.06 -24.31 14.96
CA ASN A 35 2.74 -23.29 15.73
C ASN A 35 4.22 -23.66 15.96
N GLU A 36 4.52 -24.85 16.46
CA GLU A 36 5.90 -25.31 16.66
C GLU A 36 6.74 -25.25 15.37
N ARG A 37 6.14 -25.66 14.25
CA ARG A 37 6.80 -25.67 12.94
C ARG A 37 7.07 -24.26 12.41
N TYR A 38 6.11 -23.35 12.58
CA TYR A 38 6.12 -22.03 11.93
C TYR A 38 6.36 -20.85 12.88
N ASN A 39 6.56 -21.07 14.18
CA ASN A 39 6.86 -20.00 15.15
C ASN A 39 8.12 -19.21 14.75
N ARG A 40 9.08 -19.87 14.09
CA ARG A 40 10.28 -19.21 13.56
C ARG A 40 9.95 -18.16 12.49
N LEU A 41 8.87 -18.34 11.73
CA LEU A 41 8.40 -17.34 10.78
C LEU A 41 7.93 -16.06 11.48
N GLY A 42 7.52 -16.11 12.75
CA GLY A 42 7.19 -14.94 13.55
C GLY A 42 8.35 -13.94 13.71
N VAL A 43 9.60 -14.39 13.52
CA VAL A 43 10.80 -13.53 13.50
C VAL A 43 10.93 -12.77 12.18
N ILE A 44 10.44 -13.36 11.08
CA ILE A 44 10.54 -12.82 9.71
C ILE A 44 9.30 -11.99 9.36
N TYR A 45 8.12 -12.50 9.73
CA TYR A 45 6.81 -11.93 9.52
C TYR A 45 6.15 -11.72 10.87
N PRO A 46 5.94 -10.46 11.33
CA PRO A 46 5.24 -10.21 12.57
C PRO A 46 3.88 -10.91 12.59
N THR A 47 3.51 -11.54 13.70
CA THR A 47 2.22 -12.23 13.82
C THR A 47 1.19 -11.33 14.53
N LEU A 48 -0.01 -11.20 13.97
CA LEU A 48 -1.13 -10.56 14.67
C LEU A 48 -1.78 -11.59 15.59
N ALA A 49 -1.81 -11.32 16.90
CA ALA A 49 -2.47 -12.21 17.85
C ALA A 49 -3.99 -12.29 17.57
N VAL A 50 -4.57 -13.46 17.80
CA VAL A 50 -6.00 -13.71 17.53
C VAL A 50 -6.87 -13.01 18.57
N GLY A 51 -7.76 -12.11 18.13
CA GLY A 51 -8.80 -11.50 18.97
C GLY A 51 -8.51 -10.11 19.53
N GLU A 52 -7.45 -9.44 19.05
CA GLU A 52 -7.00 -8.15 19.59
C GLU A 52 -7.28 -6.98 18.63
N GLY A 53 -8.47 -6.39 18.74
CA GLY A 53 -8.73 -5.04 18.22
C GLY A 53 -9.18 -4.92 16.76
N ALA A 54 -9.38 -3.68 16.32
CA ALA A 54 -9.98 -3.34 15.01
C ALA A 54 -9.13 -3.83 13.83
N MET A 55 -7.81 -3.95 14.00
CA MET A 55 -6.91 -4.51 12.98
C MET A 55 -7.06 -6.04 12.81
N HIS A 56 -7.52 -6.77 13.83
CA HIS A 56 -7.88 -8.18 13.69
C HIS A 56 -9.17 -8.36 12.89
N ASP A 57 -10.17 -7.51 13.16
CA ASP A 57 -11.41 -7.47 12.38
C ASP A 57 -11.14 -7.08 10.91
N TYR A 58 -10.24 -6.11 10.70
CA TYR A 58 -9.72 -5.77 9.39
C TYR A 58 -9.14 -6.99 8.67
N ALA A 59 -8.25 -7.76 9.31
CA ALA A 59 -7.65 -8.97 8.74
C ALA A 59 -8.69 -10.05 8.34
N HIS A 60 -9.93 -9.94 8.83
CA HIS A 60 -11.02 -10.86 8.48
C HIS A 60 -12.12 -10.29 7.57
N ASN A 61 -12.16 -8.97 7.37
CA ASN A 61 -13.17 -8.23 6.59
C ASN A 61 -14.61 -8.70 6.90
N LYS A 62 -14.94 -8.90 8.19
CA LYS A 62 -16.29 -9.28 8.63
C LYS A 62 -17.08 -8.05 9.07
N ARG A 63 -18.23 -7.81 8.40
CA ARG A 63 -19.25 -6.82 8.77
C ARG A 63 -19.53 -6.82 10.28
N ASN A 64 -19.70 -5.65 10.87
CA ASN A 64 -20.46 -5.42 12.10
C ASN A 64 -20.22 -6.46 13.22
N LYS A 65 -18.96 -6.76 13.53
CA LYS A 65 -18.59 -7.19 14.87
C LYS A 65 -18.13 -5.99 15.69
N HIS A 66 -18.85 -4.88 15.61
CA HIS A 66 -18.89 -4.00 16.77
C HIS A 66 -19.28 -4.90 17.96
N LEU A 67 -18.38 -5.02 18.94
CA LEU A 67 -18.74 -5.48 20.28
C LEU A 67 -19.13 -6.97 20.43
N SER A 68 -18.62 -7.90 19.60
CA SER A 68 -18.81 -9.34 19.85
C SER A 68 -17.67 -9.97 20.67
N TRP A 69 -17.33 -9.39 21.82
CA TRP A 69 -16.47 -10.04 22.82
C TRP A 69 -17.18 -11.23 23.52
N LEU A 70 -18.44 -11.51 23.15
CA LEU A 70 -19.34 -12.44 23.86
C LEU A 70 -19.82 -13.68 23.08
N PHE A 71 -19.47 -13.91 21.81
CA PHE A 71 -19.99 -15.09 21.09
C PHE A 71 -18.96 -15.89 20.28
N SER A 72 -18.81 -17.13 20.76
CA SER A 72 -18.19 -18.36 20.24
C SER A 72 -17.05 -18.25 19.21
N LYS A 73 -15.86 -18.69 19.67
CA LYS A 73 -14.73 -19.06 18.81
C LYS A 73 -15.21 -20.07 17.75
N SER A 74 -15.01 -19.77 16.48
CA SER A 74 -15.17 -20.79 15.43
C SER A 74 -14.20 -21.93 15.71
N LYS A 75 -14.60 -23.18 15.41
CA LYS A 75 -13.76 -24.40 15.53
C LYS A 75 -12.53 -24.45 14.60
N HIS A 76 -12.14 -23.32 14.02
CA HIS A 76 -10.92 -23.20 13.23
C HIS A 76 -10.07 -22.13 13.87
N GLU A 77 -8.88 -22.52 14.26
CA GLU A 77 -7.84 -21.61 14.70
C GLU A 77 -7.03 -21.18 13.48
N HIS A 78 -6.52 -19.96 13.51
CA HIS A 78 -5.86 -19.36 12.35
C HIS A 78 -4.71 -18.48 12.78
N PHE A 79 -3.69 -18.43 11.93
CA PHE A 79 -2.49 -17.61 12.11
C PHE A 79 -2.55 -16.43 11.17
N HIS A 80 -2.22 -15.25 11.67
CA HIS A 80 -2.10 -14.05 10.87
C HIS A 80 -0.63 -13.70 10.72
N PHE A 81 -0.10 -13.87 9.52
CA PHE A 81 1.21 -13.37 9.13
C PHE A 81 1.05 -11.96 8.57
N ILE A 82 1.90 -11.04 9.02
CA ILE A 82 1.96 -9.68 8.50
C ILE A 82 3.16 -9.60 7.56
N LEU A 83 2.89 -9.39 6.28
CA LEU A 83 3.94 -9.11 5.30
C LEU A 83 4.58 -7.74 5.57
N PRO A 84 5.86 -7.56 5.19
CA PRO A 84 6.56 -6.29 5.38
C PRO A 84 5.95 -5.12 4.57
N GLY A 85 5.14 -5.40 3.55
CA GLY A 85 4.36 -4.45 2.77
C GLY A 85 3.07 -5.09 2.25
N LEU A 86 2.36 -4.43 1.34
CA LEU A 86 1.18 -5.00 0.68
C LEU A 86 1.52 -6.32 -0.03
N ALA A 87 0.60 -7.28 -0.01
CA ALA A 87 0.78 -8.53 -0.75
C ALA A 87 0.89 -8.27 -2.27
N THR A 88 1.99 -8.72 -2.86
CA THR A 88 2.24 -8.82 -4.30
C THR A 88 2.41 -10.31 -4.64
N PRO A 89 2.27 -10.72 -5.91
CA PRO A 89 2.57 -12.11 -6.29
C PRO A 89 3.96 -12.55 -5.82
N SER A 90 4.98 -11.69 -5.99
CA SER A 90 6.37 -11.98 -5.60
C SER A 90 6.57 -12.16 -4.10
N ASN A 91 6.08 -11.25 -3.25
CA ASN A 91 6.29 -11.39 -1.80
C ASN A 91 5.37 -12.45 -1.16
N LEU A 92 4.24 -12.74 -1.82
CA LEU A 92 3.36 -13.83 -1.45
C LEU A 92 4.04 -15.18 -1.75
N GLU A 93 4.69 -15.32 -2.91
CA GLU A 93 5.49 -16.50 -3.26
C GLU A 93 6.58 -16.77 -2.23
N SER A 94 7.34 -15.75 -1.83
CA SER A 94 8.36 -15.89 -0.77
C SER A 94 7.79 -16.43 0.55
N LEU A 95 6.60 -16.00 0.95
CA LEU A 95 5.93 -16.56 2.13
C LEU A 95 5.46 -18.00 1.90
N LEU A 96 4.87 -18.28 0.73
CA LEU A 96 4.32 -19.60 0.40
C LEU A 96 5.39 -20.68 0.31
N ASN A 97 6.62 -20.33 -0.09
CA ASN A 97 7.77 -21.25 -0.13
C ASN A 97 8.13 -21.81 1.26
N HIS A 98 7.77 -21.10 2.35
CA HIS A 98 7.92 -21.67 3.69
C HIS A 98 6.92 -22.80 3.98
N PHE A 99 5.87 -22.93 3.18
CA PHE A 99 4.86 -23.98 3.28
C PHE A 99 5.10 -25.15 2.32
N ASP A 100 6.28 -25.30 1.71
CA ASP A 100 6.58 -26.37 0.72
C ASP A 100 6.29 -27.81 1.21
N GLY A 101 6.36 -28.05 2.51
CA GLY A 101 6.00 -29.35 3.10
C GLY A 101 4.49 -29.57 3.28
N ASP A 102 3.70 -28.50 3.25
CA ASP A 102 2.30 -28.46 3.66
C ASP A 102 1.36 -27.88 2.59
N LEU A 103 1.90 -27.31 1.51
CA LEU A 103 1.22 -26.97 0.25
C LEU A 103 1.97 -27.63 -0.89
N THR A 104 1.25 -28.26 -1.82
CA THR A 104 1.87 -28.78 -3.04
C THR A 104 2.25 -27.63 -3.97
N PRO A 105 3.23 -27.81 -4.90
CA PRO A 105 3.57 -26.79 -5.89
C PRO A 105 2.35 -26.32 -6.71
N SER A 106 1.43 -27.23 -7.04
CA SER A 106 0.17 -26.89 -7.71
C SER A 106 -0.71 -25.98 -6.85
N GLN A 107 -0.82 -26.25 -5.55
CA GLN A 107 -1.61 -25.43 -4.63
C GLN A 107 -1.01 -24.03 -4.47
N GLN A 108 0.31 -23.91 -4.41
CA GLN A 108 1.00 -22.62 -4.38
C GLN A 108 0.75 -21.83 -5.66
N GLN A 109 0.92 -22.45 -6.82
CA GLN A 109 0.66 -21.81 -8.11
C GLN A 109 -0.79 -21.33 -8.24
N GLU A 110 -1.75 -22.13 -7.77
CA GLU A 110 -3.17 -21.74 -7.74
C GLU A 110 -3.46 -20.53 -6.84
N ILE A 111 -2.70 -20.36 -5.75
CA ILE A 111 -2.80 -19.16 -4.90
C ILE A 111 -2.24 -17.96 -5.65
N LEU A 112 -1.04 -18.09 -6.21
CA LEU A 112 -0.34 -16.99 -6.89
C LEU A 112 -1.12 -16.49 -8.10
N SER A 113 -1.51 -17.38 -9.02
CA SER A 113 -2.27 -17.00 -10.21
C SER A 113 -3.66 -16.48 -9.86
N GLY A 114 -4.29 -17.07 -8.84
CA GLY A 114 -5.58 -16.62 -8.34
C GLY A 114 -5.50 -15.22 -7.72
N PHE A 115 -4.44 -14.95 -6.96
CA PHE A 115 -4.21 -13.65 -6.34
C PHE A 115 -3.83 -12.59 -7.39
N GLU A 116 -2.98 -12.91 -8.35
CA GLU A 116 -2.63 -12.02 -9.46
C GLU A 116 -3.87 -11.61 -10.27
N SER A 117 -4.68 -12.60 -10.69
CA SER A 117 -5.96 -12.34 -11.37
C SER A 117 -6.93 -11.52 -10.51
N TYR A 118 -6.89 -11.72 -9.19
CA TYR A 118 -7.68 -10.96 -8.24
C TYR A 118 -7.21 -9.51 -8.15
N THR A 119 -5.89 -9.26 -8.13
CA THR A 119 -5.32 -7.90 -8.02
C THR A 119 -5.49 -7.07 -9.29
N THR A 120 -5.45 -7.69 -10.46
CA THR A 120 -5.55 -7.01 -11.77
C THR A 120 -6.96 -6.57 -12.14
N ASN A 121 -8.00 -7.29 -11.70
CA ASN A 121 -9.38 -7.00 -12.09
C ASN A 121 -10.16 -6.30 -10.98
N MET A 122 -10.60 -5.06 -11.20
CA MET A 122 -11.40 -4.32 -10.23
C MET A 122 -12.90 -4.63 -10.36
N SER A 123 -13.42 -5.51 -9.51
CA SER A 123 -14.87 -5.82 -9.44
C SER A 123 -15.61 -4.92 -8.44
N ILE A 124 -16.95 -4.93 -8.47
CA ILE A 124 -17.76 -4.22 -7.48
C ILE A 124 -17.52 -4.72 -6.05
N GLU A 125 -17.26 -6.02 -5.86
CA GLU A 125 -16.91 -6.60 -4.56
C GLU A 125 -15.57 -6.06 -4.05
N ARG A 126 -14.60 -5.85 -4.94
CA ARG A 126 -13.31 -5.25 -4.59
C ARG A 126 -13.43 -3.77 -4.25
N VAL A 127 -14.24 -3.03 -5.01
CA VAL A 127 -14.57 -1.64 -4.65
C VAL A 127 -15.17 -1.57 -3.26
N LEU A 128 -16.17 -2.41 -2.98
CA LEU A 128 -16.81 -2.49 -1.66
C LEU A 128 -15.84 -2.87 -0.55
N GLU A 129 -14.92 -3.80 -0.83
CA GLU A 129 -13.86 -4.11 0.12
C GLU A 129 -12.96 -2.91 0.37
N PHE A 130 -12.44 -2.26 -0.67
CA PHE A 130 -11.52 -1.15 -0.49
C PHE A 130 -12.17 -0.01 0.27
N SER A 131 -13.46 0.28 0.03
CA SER A 131 -14.22 1.23 0.86
C SER A 131 -14.26 0.83 2.34
N LYS A 132 -14.48 -0.47 2.64
CA LYS A 132 -14.46 -0.97 4.02
C LYS A 132 -13.06 -0.95 4.63
N ILE A 133 -12.02 -1.21 3.84
CA ILE A 133 -10.63 -1.13 4.31
C ILE A 133 -10.36 0.28 4.84
N HIS A 134 -10.72 1.31 4.09
CA HIS A 134 -10.62 2.70 4.57
C HIS A 134 -11.40 2.94 5.86
N GLU A 135 -12.66 2.46 5.93
CA GLU A 135 -13.48 2.56 7.14
C GLU A 135 -12.81 1.93 8.37
N TYR A 136 -12.31 0.71 8.23
CA TYR A 136 -11.67 -0.02 9.32
C TYR A 136 -10.36 0.62 9.76
N VAL A 137 -9.50 1.01 8.82
CA VAL A 137 -8.20 1.60 9.17
C VAL A 137 -8.42 2.95 9.86
N THR A 138 -9.35 3.78 9.35
CA THR A 138 -9.71 5.04 10.02
C THR A 138 -10.30 4.81 11.40
N ALA A 139 -11.22 3.85 11.56
CA ALA A 139 -11.78 3.51 12.87
C ALA A 139 -10.71 3.02 13.85
N ALA A 140 -9.81 2.12 13.41
CA ALA A 140 -8.73 1.61 14.24
C ALA A 140 -7.84 2.73 14.77
N VAL A 141 -7.50 3.69 13.91
CA VAL A 141 -6.71 4.86 14.29
C VAL A 141 -7.48 5.77 15.25
N SER A 142 -8.76 6.07 14.98
CA SER A 142 -9.60 6.88 15.87
C SER A 142 -9.83 6.25 17.24
N TYR A 143 -9.85 4.91 17.33
CA TYR A 143 -9.98 4.17 18.59
C TYR A 143 -8.63 3.90 19.26
N GLU A 144 -7.54 4.52 18.77
CA GLU A 144 -6.22 4.36 19.35
C GLU A 144 -5.76 2.88 19.42
N ASP A 145 -6.19 2.07 18.46
CA ASP A 145 -5.89 0.64 18.41
C ASP A 145 -4.37 0.39 18.51
N PHE A 146 -3.98 -0.51 19.40
CA PHE A 146 -2.58 -0.78 19.71
C PHE A 146 -1.77 -1.17 18.47
N TYR A 147 -2.34 -2.02 17.61
CA TYR A 147 -1.66 -2.46 16.39
C TYR A 147 -1.65 -1.36 15.33
N ALA A 148 -2.72 -0.58 15.20
CA ALA A 148 -2.73 0.56 14.30
C ALA A 148 -1.62 1.57 14.66
N LYS A 149 -1.45 1.90 15.95
CA LYS A 149 -0.36 2.77 16.44
C LYS A 149 1.02 2.21 16.14
N LYS A 150 1.18 0.89 16.23
CA LYS A 150 2.46 0.22 15.96
C LYS A 150 2.78 0.15 14.46
N LEU A 151 1.77 -0.06 13.62
CA LEU A 151 1.91 -0.17 12.16
C LEU A 151 2.00 1.19 11.48
N MET A 152 1.36 2.22 12.05
CA MET A 152 1.31 3.57 11.50
C MET A 152 1.64 4.65 12.55
N PRO A 153 2.86 4.63 13.12
CA PRO A 153 3.25 5.58 14.15
C PRO A 153 3.27 7.03 13.65
N LEU A 154 3.67 7.29 12.39
CA LEU A 154 3.75 8.64 11.83
C LEU A 154 2.36 9.24 11.59
N LEU A 155 1.41 8.43 11.11
CA LEU A 155 0.01 8.85 11.01
C LEU A 155 -0.57 9.17 12.38
N ASN A 156 -0.27 8.35 13.39
CA ASN A 156 -0.77 8.59 14.75
C ASN A 156 -0.22 9.90 15.36
N GLU A 157 1.07 10.17 15.16
CA GLU A 157 1.69 11.46 15.53
C GLU A 157 1.00 12.62 14.80
N LEU A 158 0.83 12.51 13.47
CA LEU A 158 0.20 13.54 12.65
C LEU A 158 -1.24 13.84 13.08
N LEU A 159 -2.03 12.82 13.39
CA LEU A 159 -3.43 13.02 13.81
C LEU A 159 -3.54 13.62 15.20
N THR A 160 -2.60 13.31 16.10
CA THR A 160 -2.52 13.98 17.41
C THR A 160 -2.26 15.48 17.23
N GLU A 161 -1.29 15.82 16.38
CA GLU A 161 -0.97 17.20 16.05
C GLU A 161 -2.13 17.91 15.31
N PHE A 162 -2.85 17.19 14.45
CA PHE A 162 -4.04 17.68 13.77
C PHE A 162 -5.15 18.06 14.76
N VAL A 163 -5.46 17.18 15.72
CA VAL A 163 -6.49 17.44 16.76
C VAL A 163 -6.09 18.64 17.61
N ASN A 164 -4.82 18.74 18.00
CA ASN A 164 -4.30 19.88 18.76
C ASN A 164 -4.45 21.19 17.97
N TYR A 165 -4.15 21.17 16.66
CA TYR A 165 -4.30 22.33 15.78
C TYR A 165 -5.77 22.72 15.63
N GLU A 166 -6.66 21.75 15.42
CA GLU A 166 -8.11 21.97 15.31
C GLU A 166 -8.68 22.58 16.59
N GLN A 167 -8.30 22.03 17.75
CA GLN A 167 -8.70 22.57 19.04
C GLN A 167 -8.22 24.01 19.24
N ALA A 168 -6.94 24.29 18.94
CA ALA A 168 -6.40 25.64 19.02
C ALA A 168 -7.14 26.63 18.10
N LYS A 169 -7.52 26.18 16.89
CA LYS A 169 -8.33 26.97 15.95
C LYS A 169 -9.72 27.27 16.50
N ASN A 170 -10.40 26.26 17.05
CA ASN A 170 -11.73 26.39 17.62
C ASN A 170 -11.74 27.30 18.87
N GLU A 171 -10.68 27.24 19.67
CA GLU A 171 -10.49 28.07 20.86
C GLU A 171 -9.92 29.47 20.54
N GLN A 172 -9.75 29.82 19.26
CA GLN A 172 -9.17 31.09 18.79
C GLN A 172 -7.79 31.39 19.39
N LYS A 173 -7.02 30.34 19.70
CA LYS A 173 -5.66 30.45 20.21
C LYS A 173 -4.68 30.76 19.06
N LYS A 174 -3.49 31.21 19.43
CA LYS A 174 -2.38 31.38 18.48
C LYS A 174 -2.04 30.02 17.87
N LEU A 175 -2.22 29.90 16.56
CA LEU A 175 -1.90 28.69 15.82
C LEU A 175 -0.39 28.54 15.64
N PRO A 176 0.16 27.32 15.73
CA PRO A 176 1.55 27.07 15.39
C PRO A 176 1.76 27.37 13.90
N LEU A 177 2.92 27.92 13.55
CA LEU A 177 3.28 28.19 12.15
C LEU A 177 3.84 26.94 11.46
N THR A 178 4.49 26.06 12.23
CA THR A 178 5.16 24.86 11.74
C THR A 178 4.77 23.65 12.58
N MET A 179 4.79 22.48 11.95
CA MET A 179 4.51 21.18 12.56
C MET A 179 5.63 20.22 12.18
N LYS A 180 6.00 19.32 13.09
CA LYS A 180 6.89 18.21 12.76
C LYS A 180 6.05 17.03 12.28
N VAL A 181 6.39 16.49 11.11
CA VAL A 181 5.72 15.33 10.53
C VAL A 181 6.81 14.35 10.12
N GLY A 182 7.00 13.30 10.94
CA GLY A 182 8.11 12.36 10.79
C GLY A 182 9.47 13.06 10.79
N ASP A 183 10.13 13.05 9.65
CA ASP A 183 11.47 13.62 9.47
C ASP A 183 11.49 15.05 8.92
N ARG A 184 10.32 15.68 8.71
CA ARG A 184 10.22 17.03 8.17
C ARG A 184 9.56 18.00 9.14
N THR A 185 9.96 19.26 9.04
CA THR A 185 9.22 20.39 9.59
C THR A 185 8.53 21.10 8.44
N VAL A 186 7.20 21.17 8.51
CA VAL A 186 6.34 21.69 7.45
C VAL A 186 5.46 22.81 7.96
N ASN A 187 4.83 23.56 7.05
CA ASN A 187 3.84 24.57 7.44
C ASN A 187 2.62 23.88 8.09
N ALA A 188 2.24 24.32 9.28
CA ALA A 188 1.18 23.67 10.05
C ALA A 188 -0.21 23.81 9.40
N LYS A 189 -0.50 24.96 8.77
CA LYS A 189 -1.75 25.16 8.03
C LYS A 189 -1.81 24.26 6.80
N GLU A 190 -0.72 24.15 6.05
CA GLU A 190 -0.64 23.27 4.89
C GLU A 190 -0.81 21.80 5.29
N ALA A 191 -0.16 21.35 6.37
CA ALA A 191 -0.35 20.02 6.93
C ALA A 191 -1.81 19.77 7.34
N PHE A 192 -2.44 20.73 8.03
CA PHE A 192 -3.85 20.66 8.39
C PHE A 192 -4.76 20.55 7.15
N ASP A 193 -4.52 21.36 6.12
CA ASP A 193 -5.31 21.34 4.88
C ASP A 193 -5.16 19.98 4.15
N ILE A 194 -3.94 19.44 4.05
CA ILE A 194 -3.67 18.13 3.41
C ILE A 194 -4.36 16.99 4.18
N VAL A 195 -4.24 16.96 5.51
CA VAL A 195 -4.89 15.93 6.33
C VAL A 195 -6.42 16.03 6.26
N SER A 196 -6.96 17.26 6.27
CA SER A 196 -8.40 17.49 6.11
C SER A 196 -8.91 16.95 4.77
N ASN A 197 -8.17 17.18 3.69
CA ASN A 197 -8.50 16.67 2.36
C ASN A 197 -8.49 15.13 2.31
N PHE A 198 -7.47 14.51 2.91
CA PHE A 198 -7.37 13.05 3.03
C PHE A 198 -8.58 12.44 3.75
N LEU A 199 -8.90 12.96 4.94
CA LEU A 199 -10.07 12.51 5.70
C LEU A 199 -11.39 12.77 4.96
N GLY A 200 -11.47 13.89 4.23
CA GLY A 200 -12.61 14.22 3.37
C GLY A 200 -12.85 13.19 2.27
N HIS A 201 -11.80 12.79 1.55
CA HIS A 201 -11.91 11.75 0.54
C HIS A 201 -12.26 10.39 1.14
N ILE A 202 -11.67 10.00 2.28
CA ILE A 202 -12.03 8.77 2.99
C ILE A 202 -13.52 8.76 3.31
N ALA A 203 -14.06 9.85 3.85
CA ALA A 203 -15.48 9.94 4.19
C ALA A 203 -16.39 9.77 2.94
N ILE A 204 -15.97 10.28 1.78
CA ILE A 204 -16.70 10.10 0.52
C ILE A 204 -16.61 8.66 0.03
N ILE A 205 -15.43 8.05 0.07
CA ILE A 205 -15.20 6.63 -0.29
C ILE A 205 -16.08 5.70 0.55
N ILE A 206 -16.19 5.95 1.86
CA ILE A 206 -17.04 5.18 2.77
C ILE A 206 -18.52 5.37 2.39
N LYS A 207 -18.96 6.59 2.06
CA LYS A 207 -20.32 6.86 1.58
C LYS A 207 -20.63 6.11 0.28
N PHE A 208 -19.70 6.07 -0.67
CA PHE A 208 -19.83 5.26 -1.88
C PHE A 208 -19.99 3.79 -1.54
N GLY A 209 -19.11 3.21 -0.72
CA GLY A 209 -19.17 1.81 -0.32
C GLY A 209 -20.49 1.45 0.38
N ASN A 210 -20.97 2.32 1.28
CA ASN A 210 -22.24 2.14 1.99
C ASN A 210 -23.46 2.21 1.07
N LYS A 211 -23.45 3.07 0.04
CA LYS A 211 -24.53 3.13 -0.95
C LYS A 211 -24.47 1.94 -1.90
N LEU A 212 -23.29 1.64 -2.45
CA LEU A 212 -23.05 0.48 -3.31
C LEU A 212 -23.52 -0.82 -2.66
N GLY A 213 -23.21 -1.02 -1.38
CA GLY A 213 -23.56 -2.24 -0.65
C GLY A 213 -25.05 -2.41 -0.35
N LYS A 214 -25.86 -1.36 -0.59
CA LYS A 214 -27.33 -1.37 -0.47
C LYS A 214 -28.03 -1.48 -1.82
N LEU A 215 -27.29 -1.43 -2.93
CA LEU A 215 -27.89 -1.59 -4.25
C LEU A 215 -28.43 -3.01 -4.40
N PRO A 216 -29.69 -3.18 -4.82
CA PRO A 216 -30.24 -4.51 -5.07
C PRO A 216 -29.45 -5.20 -6.19
N GLU A 217 -29.48 -6.53 -6.17
CA GLU A 217 -29.09 -7.30 -7.34
C GLU A 217 -30.06 -7.02 -8.48
N GLN A 218 -29.54 -6.45 -9.57
CA GLN A 218 -30.30 -6.35 -10.81
C GLN A 218 -30.65 -7.78 -11.22
N LYS A 219 -31.95 -8.07 -11.20
CA LYS A 219 -32.49 -9.27 -11.83
C LYS A 219 -32.64 -8.97 -13.31
N ASP A 220 -32.30 -9.93 -14.16
CA ASP A 220 -32.43 -9.79 -15.60
C ASP A 220 -33.86 -9.35 -15.98
N GLY A 221 -33.96 -8.25 -16.73
CA GLY A 221 -35.20 -7.79 -17.35
C GLY A 221 -35.98 -6.66 -16.67
N GLU A 222 -35.61 -6.23 -15.45
CA GLU A 222 -36.23 -5.05 -14.79
C GLU A 222 -35.28 -3.86 -14.75
N PHE A 223 -35.44 -2.92 -15.68
CA PHE A 223 -34.82 -1.60 -15.59
C PHE A 223 -35.69 -0.70 -14.70
N ALA A 224 -35.42 -0.69 -13.40
CA ALA A 224 -35.96 0.34 -12.52
C ALA A 224 -35.49 1.72 -12.99
N ASP A 225 -36.31 2.76 -12.77
CA ASP A 225 -35.90 4.14 -12.98
C ASP A 225 -34.75 4.46 -12.01
N ASN A 226 -33.53 4.44 -12.56
CA ASN A 226 -32.30 4.68 -11.81
C ASN A 226 -31.97 6.18 -11.72
N ALA A 227 -32.78 7.09 -12.29
CA ALA A 227 -32.44 8.51 -12.34
C ALA A 227 -32.20 9.14 -10.96
N PRO A 228 -33.01 8.89 -9.91
CA PRO A 228 -32.74 9.43 -8.57
C PRO A 228 -31.40 8.91 -8.01
N LEU A 229 -31.10 7.63 -8.26
CA LEU A 229 -29.88 6.99 -7.78
C LEU A 229 -28.62 7.51 -8.51
N ILE A 230 -28.73 7.73 -9.83
CA ILE A 230 -27.67 8.34 -10.64
C ILE A 230 -27.37 9.75 -10.14
N GLN A 231 -28.40 10.55 -9.85
CA GLN A 231 -28.23 11.89 -9.27
C GLN A 231 -27.51 11.86 -7.91
N GLU A 232 -27.85 10.90 -7.05
CA GLU A 232 -27.17 10.74 -5.76
C GLU A 232 -25.68 10.39 -5.91
N PHE A 233 -25.33 9.49 -6.83
CA PHE A 233 -23.93 9.15 -7.08
C PHE A 233 -23.17 10.30 -7.73
N ASN A 234 -23.79 11.02 -8.67
CA ASN A 234 -23.19 12.22 -9.26
C ASN A 234 -22.92 13.30 -8.21
N LYS A 235 -23.79 13.48 -7.23
CA LYS A 235 -23.53 14.38 -6.09
C LYS A 235 -22.32 13.96 -5.26
N LEU A 236 -22.10 12.65 -5.07
CA LEU A 236 -20.90 12.15 -4.39
C LEU A 236 -19.64 12.34 -5.24
N PHE A 237 -19.71 12.14 -6.55
CA PHE A 237 -18.59 12.42 -7.46
C PHE A 237 -18.27 13.90 -7.54
N GLU A 238 -19.27 14.78 -7.54
CA GLU A 238 -19.09 16.23 -7.48
C GLU A 238 -18.38 16.64 -6.18
N GLN A 239 -18.83 16.09 -5.03
CA GLN A 239 -18.14 16.26 -3.75
C GLN A 239 -16.68 15.81 -3.83
N ALA A 240 -16.41 14.61 -4.37
CA ALA A 240 -15.04 14.12 -4.56
C ALA A 240 -14.22 15.05 -5.46
N SER A 241 -14.82 15.56 -6.52
CA SER A 241 -14.19 16.46 -7.49
C SER A 241 -14.03 17.89 -6.96
N SER A 242 -14.58 18.22 -5.78
CA SER A 242 -14.45 19.54 -5.15
C SER A 242 -13.31 19.60 -4.13
N ILE A 243 -12.95 18.46 -3.52
CA ILE A 243 -11.87 18.37 -2.54
C ILE A 243 -10.55 18.26 -3.31
N PRO A 244 -9.51 19.04 -2.96
CA PRO A 244 -8.17 18.85 -3.51
C PRO A 244 -7.61 17.48 -3.12
N LEU A 245 -6.86 16.83 -4.01
CA LEU A 245 -6.20 15.57 -3.65
C LEU A 245 -5.23 15.80 -2.48
N PRO A 246 -5.15 14.85 -1.54
CA PRO A 246 -4.10 14.89 -0.53
C PRO A 246 -2.76 14.68 -1.23
N ASN A 247 -1.72 15.31 -0.67
CA ASN A 247 -0.35 15.14 -1.11
C ASN A 247 0.50 14.86 0.12
N MET A 248 0.38 13.64 0.64
CA MET A 248 1.10 13.19 1.83
C MET A 248 2.62 13.19 1.60
N LEU A 249 3.05 13.01 0.35
CA LEU A 249 4.47 13.07 -0.02
C LEU A 249 5.09 14.46 0.23
N LYS A 250 4.32 15.55 0.05
CA LYS A 250 4.75 16.91 0.44
C LYS A 250 5.02 17.02 1.93
N LEU A 251 4.23 16.33 2.76
CA LEU A 251 4.40 16.34 4.22
C LEU A 251 5.64 15.56 4.65
N SER A 252 5.73 14.29 4.24
CA SER A 252 6.92 13.45 4.47
C SER A 252 6.87 12.20 3.58
N PRO A 253 7.96 11.87 2.85
CA PRO A 253 8.07 10.59 2.14
C PRO A 253 7.89 9.38 3.05
N LYS A 254 8.38 9.44 4.30
CA LYS A 254 8.22 8.35 5.26
C LYS A 254 6.76 8.15 5.65
N LEU A 255 6.02 9.25 5.87
CA LEU A 255 4.58 9.20 6.11
C LEU A 255 3.85 8.62 4.89
N TYR A 256 4.18 9.08 3.68
CA TYR A 256 3.58 8.56 2.45
C TYR A 256 3.75 7.03 2.35
N ASN A 257 4.97 6.52 2.56
CA ASN A 257 5.24 5.09 2.46
C ASN A 257 4.45 4.30 3.52
N GLU A 258 4.43 4.79 4.77
CA GLU A 258 3.63 4.19 5.85
C GLU A 258 2.14 4.12 5.49
N LEU A 259 1.60 5.17 4.87
CA LEU A 259 0.20 5.23 4.43
C LEU A 259 -0.05 4.32 3.22
N ALA A 260 0.82 4.33 2.22
CA ALA A 260 0.66 3.54 0.99
C ALA A 260 0.58 2.04 1.29
N ASP A 261 1.28 1.58 2.33
CA ASP A 261 1.25 0.18 2.72
C ASP A 261 -0.05 -0.23 3.49
N ASN A 262 -0.92 0.72 3.88
CA ASN A 262 -2.10 0.47 4.72
C ASN A 262 -3.42 0.98 4.10
N PHE A 263 -3.34 2.07 3.34
CA PHE A 263 -4.45 2.69 2.64
C PHE A 263 -4.28 2.41 1.15
N PRO A 264 -5.08 1.53 0.55
CA PRO A 264 -5.06 1.33 -0.89
C PRO A 264 -5.63 2.57 -1.58
N PHE A 265 -4.99 3.05 -2.66
CA PHE A 265 -5.39 4.26 -3.38
C PHE A 265 -5.31 5.55 -2.54
N ILE A 266 -4.10 5.96 -2.13
CA ILE A 266 -3.86 7.28 -1.51
C ILE A 266 -3.46 8.34 -2.54
N ASP A 267 -3.52 9.61 -2.12
CA ASP A 267 -3.09 10.77 -2.90
C ASP A 267 -3.66 10.73 -4.34
N ALA A 268 -2.82 10.74 -5.37
CA ALA A 268 -3.26 10.69 -6.75
C ALA A 268 -4.00 9.40 -7.11
N GLY A 269 -3.69 8.28 -6.44
CA GLY A 269 -4.37 6.99 -6.63
C GLY A 269 -5.86 7.04 -6.28
N ILE A 270 -6.30 8.02 -5.48
CA ILE A 270 -7.72 8.23 -5.16
C ILE A 270 -8.56 8.44 -6.43
N ASN A 271 -8.01 9.13 -7.45
CA ASN A 271 -8.72 9.31 -8.72
C ASN A 271 -8.98 7.98 -9.42
N ASP A 272 -7.98 7.10 -9.47
CA ASP A 272 -8.11 5.78 -10.08
C ASP A 272 -9.21 4.97 -9.39
N PHE A 273 -9.29 5.08 -8.05
CA PHE A 273 -10.34 4.42 -7.30
C PHE A 273 -11.74 4.96 -7.61
N TYR A 274 -11.91 6.29 -7.72
CA TYR A 274 -13.18 6.87 -8.15
C TYR A 274 -13.57 6.49 -9.58
N MET A 275 -12.59 6.39 -10.49
CA MET A 275 -12.82 5.90 -11.85
C MET A 275 -13.29 4.44 -11.84
N HIS A 276 -12.70 3.59 -11.01
CA HIS A 276 -13.17 2.22 -10.82
C HIS A 276 -14.59 2.16 -10.23
N ILE A 277 -14.89 2.98 -9.21
CA ILE A 277 -16.25 3.09 -8.66
C ILE A 277 -17.25 3.46 -9.77
N LYS A 278 -16.92 4.49 -10.57
CA LYS A 278 -17.75 4.94 -11.69
C LYS A 278 -17.98 3.83 -12.71
N GLU A 279 -16.92 3.14 -13.12
CA GLU A 279 -17.01 2.04 -14.08
C GLU A 279 -17.92 0.91 -13.59
N GLN A 280 -17.73 0.47 -12.34
CA GLN A 280 -18.55 -0.60 -11.77
C GLN A 280 -20.00 -0.16 -11.58
N LEU A 281 -20.26 1.09 -11.20
CA LEU A 281 -21.61 1.65 -11.12
C LEU A 281 -22.27 1.77 -12.49
N SER A 282 -21.56 2.25 -13.50
CA SER A 282 -22.07 2.36 -14.87
C SER A 282 -22.52 1.00 -15.40
N ARG A 283 -21.72 -0.04 -15.18
CA ARG A 283 -22.09 -1.43 -15.52
C ARG A 283 -23.30 -1.89 -14.71
N ARG A 284 -23.28 -1.67 -13.39
CA ARG A 284 -24.34 -2.13 -12.47
C ARG A 284 -25.67 -1.42 -12.67
N LEU A 285 -25.68 -0.17 -13.12
CA LEU A 285 -26.89 0.61 -13.36
C LEU A 285 -27.25 0.69 -14.85
N ASN A 286 -26.44 0.07 -15.71
CA ASN A 286 -26.53 0.14 -17.16
C ASN A 286 -26.70 1.59 -17.66
N THR A 287 -25.78 2.49 -17.28
CA THR A 287 -25.88 3.92 -17.58
C THR A 287 -24.52 4.55 -17.91
N SER A 288 -24.55 5.54 -18.81
CA SER A 288 -23.42 6.42 -19.14
C SER A 288 -23.53 7.80 -18.47
N GLU A 289 -24.58 8.07 -17.69
CA GLU A 289 -24.87 9.40 -17.10
C GLU A 289 -24.07 9.72 -15.84
N LEU A 290 -23.27 8.75 -15.35
CA LEU A 290 -22.38 9.01 -14.21
C LEU A 290 -21.22 9.89 -14.65
N VAL A 291 -20.98 10.96 -13.90
CA VAL A 291 -19.94 11.95 -14.18
C VAL A 291 -18.99 12.03 -12.99
N PHE A 292 -17.72 11.78 -13.25
CA PHE A 292 -16.62 12.07 -12.35
C PHE A 292 -15.55 12.81 -13.13
N THR A 293 -15.10 13.93 -12.56
CA THR A 293 -14.03 14.74 -13.15
C THR A 293 -12.81 14.59 -12.25
N PRO A 294 -11.80 13.79 -12.65
CA PRO A 294 -10.62 13.58 -11.83
C PRO A 294 -9.91 14.91 -11.58
N LYS A 295 -9.40 15.09 -10.37
CA LYS A 295 -8.56 16.24 -10.05
C LYS A 295 -7.19 16.06 -10.70
N GLU A 296 -6.69 17.09 -11.37
CA GLU A 296 -5.30 17.07 -11.82
C GLU A 296 -4.39 17.08 -10.59
N ALA A 297 -3.59 16.04 -10.45
CA ALA A 297 -2.53 16.00 -9.46
C ALA A 297 -1.35 16.79 -10.03
N GLU A 298 -1.08 17.99 -9.51
CA GLU A 298 0.18 18.69 -9.76
C GLU A 298 1.32 17.98 -9.01
N LEU A 299 1.66 16.79 -9.48
CA LEU A 299 2.82 16.05 -9.00
C LEU A 299 4.03 16.47 -9.81
N SER A 300 5.12 16.78 -9.10
CA SER A 300 6.42 16.89 -9.75
C SER A 300 6.84 15.52 -10.31
N ASP A 301 7.77 15.52 -11.26
CA ASP A 301 8.32 14.26 -11.79
C ASP A 301 8.98 13.42 -10.70
N TYR A 302 9.55 14.08 -9.68
CA TYR A 302 10.00 13.42 -8.45
C TYR A 302 8.86 12.66 -7.79
N ASP A 303 7.74 13.33 -7.53
CA ASP A 303 6.61 12.75 -6.80
C ASP A 303 6.00 11.57 -7.56
N LYS A 304 5.86 11.70 -8.88
CA LYS A 304 5.40 10.61 -9.76
C LYS A 304 6.32 9.39 -9.69
N ALA A 305 7.64 9.60 -9.72
CA ALA A 305 8.61 8.51 -9.64
C ALA A 305 8.56 7.80 -8.28
N ILE A 306 8.44 8.54 -7.18
CA ILE A 306 8.27 7.94 -5.84
C ILE A 306 7.00 7.08 -5.76
N THR A 307 5.88 7.53 -6.34
CA THR A 307 4.66 6.72 -6.41
C THR A 307 4.85 5.42 -7.19
N ILE A 308 5.51 5.47 -8.35
CA ILE A 308 5.82 4.26 -9.15
C ILE A 308 6.67 3.29 -8.33
N LEU A 309 7.72 3.78 -7.67
CA LEU A 309 8.60 2.96 -6.85
C LEU A 309 7.88 2.34 -5.66
N ASN A 310 7.05 3.08 -4.93
CA ASN A 310 6.33 2.52 -3.78
C ASN A 310 5.43 1.33 -4.15
N ASN A 311 4.85 1.34 -5.36
CA ASN A 311 4.06 0.21 -5.86
C ASN A 311 4.88 -1.06 -6.16
N GLN A 312 6.23 -0.97 -6.13
CA GLN A 312 7.17 -2.08 -6.38
C GLN A 312 7.68 -2.71 -5.06
N GLY A 313 7.09 -2.36 -3.92
CA GLY A 313 7.40 -2.95 -2.62
C GLY A 313 8.85 -2.71 -2.17
N LYS A 314 9.49 -3.74 -1.60
CA LYS A 314 10.83 -3.64 -0.97
C LYS A 314 11.89 -3.10 -1.94
N ILE A 315 11.87 -3.54 -3.20
CA ILE A 315 12.83 -3.11 -4.22
C ILE A 315 12.65 -1.62 -4.55
N GLY A 316 11.39 -1.20 -4.70
CA GLY A 316 11.05 0.21 -4.83
C GLY A 316 11.55 1.06 -3.67
N HIS A 317 11.31 0.61 -2.44
CA HIS A 317 11.82 1.28 -1.22
C HIS A 317 13.35 1.39 -1.19
N MET A 318 14.10 0.41 -1.72
CA MET A 318 15.56 0.51 -1.82
C MET A 318 16.00 1.65 -2.75
N VAL A 319 15.31 1.81 -3.88
CA VAL A 319 15.58 2.90 -4.83
C VAL A 319 15.19 4.24 -4.22
N ILE A 320 14.05 4.33 -3.53
CA ILE A 320 13.62 5.54 -2.80
C ILE A 320 14.66 5.96 -1.76
N ASN A 321 15.13 5.02 -0.94
CA ASN A 321 16.18 5.30 0.06
C ASN A 321 17.47 5.81 -0.57
N LEU A 322 17.80 5.33 -1.77
CA LEU A 322 18.94 5.86 -2.53
C LEU A 322 18.68 7.30 -2.98
N ILE A 323 17.49 7.58 -3.53
CA ILE A 323 17.08 8.92 -3.96
C ILE A 323 17.15 9.89 -2.77
N ASP A 324 16.58 9.53 -1.62
CA ASP A 324 16.57 10.35 -0.41
C ASP A 324 18.00 10.66 0.06
N ARG A 325 18.88 9.65 0.12
CA ARG A 325 20.28 9.84 0.49
C ARG A 325 21.05 10.71 -0.51
N LEU A 326 20.75 10.60 -1.79
CA LEU A 326 21.34 11.49 -2.80
C LEU A 326 20.81 12.92 -2.62
N ALA A 327 19.53 13.08 -2.29
CA ALA A 327 18.88 14.37 -2.11
C ALA A 327 19.45 15.12 -0.89
N GLU A 328 19.74 14.42 0.21
CA GLU A 328 20.43 14.95 1.40
C GLU A 328 21.80 15.58 1.06
N HIS A 329 22.46 15.09 0.00
CA HIS A 329 23.79 15.52 -0.41
C HIS A 329 23.82 16.25 -1.76
N ARG A 330 22.66 16.65 -2.30
CA ARG A 330 22.53 17.28 -3.63
C ARG A 330 23.35 18.57 -3.80
N ASN A 331 23.60 19.27 -2.69
CA ASN A 331 24.36 20.52 -2.62
C ASN A 331 25.71 20.32 -1.90
N SER A 332 26.19 19.09 -1.79
CA SER A 332 27.44 18.79 -1.08
C SER A 332 28.65 19.14 -1.93
N TRP A 333 29.63 19.81 -1.33
CA TRP A 333 30.96 20.05 -1.93
C TRP A 333 31.87 18.82 -1.86
N ASN A 334 31.42 17.72 -1.27
CA ASN A 334 32.16 16.48 -1.23
C ASN A 334 32.21 15.86 -2.64
N PRO A 335 33.41 15.61 -3.22
CA PRO A 335 33.55 15.00 -4.55
C PRO A 335 32.83 13.66 -4.71
N TYR A 336 32.56 12.95 -3.62
CA TYR A 336 31.79 11.71 -3.61
C TYR A 336 30.29 11.90 -3.91
N TRP A 337 29.76 13.11 -3.73
CA TRP A 337 28.35 13.47 -3.91
C TRP A 337 28.12 14.49 -5.03
N TYR A 338 29.15 14.85 -5.79
CA TYR A 338 29.13 15.94 -6.76
C TYR A 338 28.03 15.77 -7.83
N ASN A 339 27.86 14.55 -8.37
CA ASN A 339 26.83 14.25 -9.38
C ASN A 339 25.51 13.77 -8.79
N SER A 340 25.23 14.03 -7.50
CA SER A 340 24.00 13.50 -6.86
C SER A 340 22.73 14.04 -7.53
N SER A 341 22.69 15.32 -7.91
CA SER A 341 21.54 15.93 -8.57
C SER A 341 21.26 15.34 -9.94
N GLU A 342 22.29 15.17 -10.77
CA GLU A 342 22.18 14.56 -12.10
C GLU A 342 21.75 13.09 -11.99
N LYS A 343 22.34 12.35 -11.04
CA LYS A 343 21.99 10.96 -10.80
C LYS A 343 20.54 10.79 -10.33
N ILE A 344 20.05 11.69 -9.47
CA ILE A 344 18.64 11.70 -9.05
C ILE A 344 17.74 11.88 -10.28
N GLN A 345 18.04 12.84 -11.15
CA GLN A 345 17.23 13.10 -12.35
C GLN A 345 17.19 11.89 -13.28
N LEU A 346 18.33 11.24 -13.52
CA LEU A 346 18.38 10.04 -14.35
C LEU A 346 17.60 8.87 -13.75
N ILE A 347 17.66 8.68 -12.43
CA ILE A 347 16.84 7.67 -11.75
C ILE A 347 15.35 8.00 -11.92
N ILE A 348 14.96 9.26 -11.69
CA ILE A 348 13.56 9.71 -11.84
C ILE A 348 13.07 9.49 -13.26
N SER A 349 13.81 9.96 -14.28
CA SER A 349 13.44 9.79 -15.68
C SER A 349 13.31 8.31 -16.06
N ALA A 350 14.27 7.47 -15.64
CA ALA A 350 14.22 6.04 -15.91
C ALA A 350 13.00 5.37 -15.25
N VAL A 351 12.64 5.77 -14.02
CA VAL A 351 11.46 5.27 -13.32
C VAL A 351 10.16 5.69 -14.01
N LEU A 352 10.08 6.92 -14.51
CA LEU A 352 8.90 7.41 -15.22
C LEU A 352 8.69 6.72 -16.58
N ASN A 353 9.75 6.16 -17.15
CA ASN A 353 9.71 5.41 -18.41
C ASN A 353 9.39 3.92 -18.23
N ILE A 354 9.25 3.43 -16.98
CA ILE A 354 8.89 2.03 -16.72
C ILE A 354 7.47 1.76 -17.27
N GLY A 355 7.32 0.70 -18.05
CA GLY A 355 6.04 0.30 -18.62
C GLY A 355 5.03 -0.08 -17.53
N LYS A 356 3.75 0.18 -17.79
CA LYS A 356 2.69 -0.26 -16.88
C LYS A 356 2.69 -1.79 -16.79
N GLY A 357 2.98 -2.32 -15.60
CA GLY A 357 3.02 -3.76 -15.33
C GLY A 357 4.42 -4.37 -15.35
N ASP A 358 5.45 -3.59 -15.66
CA ASP A 358 6.83 -4.09 -15.59
C ASP A 358 7.26 -4.28 -14.13
N ASP A 359 7.98 -5.38 -13.90
CA ASP A 359 8.55 -5.72 -12.60
C ASP A 359 9.93 -5.06 -12.43
N LEU A 360 10.08 -4.28 -11.36
CA LEU A 360 11.31 -3.58 -11.04
C LEU A 360 12.49 -4.54 -10.84
N ALA A 361 12.26 -5.75 -10.32
CA ALA A 361 13.33 -6.73 -10.13
C ALA A 361 13.94 -7.16 -11.46
N SER A 362 13.09 -7.42 -12.45
CA SER A 362 13.48 -7.78 -13.81
C SER A 362 14.25 -6.65 -14.51
N ILE A 363 13.79 -5.39 -14.36
CA ILE A 363 14.47 -4.21 -14.91
C ILE A 363 15.86 -4.01 -14.29
N LEU A 364 16.00 -4.26 -12.98
CA LEU A 364 17.29 -4.15 -12.28
C LEU A 364 18.26 -5.28 -12.64
N ASN A 365 17.76 -6.43 -13.11
CA ASN A 365 18.62 -7.51 -13.60
C ASN A 365 19.08 -7.28 -15.06
N ASP A 366 18.38 -6.44 -15.82
CA ASP A 366 18.81 -6.05 -17.16
C ASP A 366 19.86 -4.92 -17.10
N LYS A 367 21.10 -5.28 -17.42
CA LYS A 367 22.24 -4.35 -17.43
C LYS A 367 22.13 -3.24 -18.47
N GLN A 368 21.26 -3.39 -19.46
CA GLN A 368 21.01 -2.39 -20.48
C GLN A 368 19.84 -1.46 -20.14
N SER A 369 19.11 -1.72 -19.04
CA SER A 369 17.99 -0.88 -18.66
C SER A 369 18.46 0.52 -18.25
N GLU A 370 17.63 1.51 -18.56
CA GLU A 370 17.90 2.91 -18.19
C GLU A 370 18.05 3.05 -16.67
N LEU A 371 17.21 2.34 -15.91
CA LEU A 371 17.26 2.37 -14.46
C LEU A 371 18.53 1.72 -13.91
N TYR A 372 18.93 0.55 -14.43
CA TYR A 372 20.18 -0.10 -14.01
C TYR A 372 21.38 0.82 -14.27
N THR A 373 21.41 1.43 -15.45
CA THR A 373 22.48 2.36 -15.85
C THR A 373 22.51 3.60 -14.94
N ALA A 374 21.35 4.21 -14.67
CA ALA A 374 21.24 5.35 -13.75
C ALA A 374 21.70 5.00 -12.32
N LEU A 375 21.31 3.83 -11.80
CA LEU A 375 21.74 3.35 -10.49
C LEU A 375 23.24 3.02 -10.43
N ASN A 376 23.82 2.59 -11.54
CA ASN A 376 25.24 2.28 -11.68
C ASN A 376 26.14 3.48 -11.99
N MET A 377 25.57 4.64 -12.34
CA MET A 377 26.34 5.85 -12.61
C MET A 377 27.28 6.18 -11.44
N GLN A 378 28.57 6.36 -11.74
CA GLN A 378 29.57 6.75 -10.75
C GLN A 378 29.33 8.20 -10.31
N ARG A 379 29.54 8.46 -9.01
CA ARG A 379 29.28 9.77 -8.39
C ARG A 379 30.52 10.67 -8.30
N LEU A 380 31.69 10.13 -8.62
CA LEU A 380 32.97 10.81 -8.51
C LEU A 380 33.26 11.64 -9.76
N LEU A 381 33.87 12.82 -9.56
CA LEU A 381 34.54 13.54 -10.63
C LEU A 381 35.57 12.61 -11.32
N PRO A 382 35.73 12.69 -12.65
CA PRO A 382 36.76 11.95 -13.36
C PRO A 382 38.13 12.59 -13.05
N VAL A 383 38.68 12.35 -11.85
CA VAL A 383 40.00 12.86 -11.46
C VAL A 383 41.13 11.94 -11.92
N THR A 384 40.85 10.88 -12.69
CA THR A 384 41.92 10.09 -13.30
C THR A 384 41.57 9.65 -14.72
N PHE A 385 42.41 10.06 -15.66
CA PHE A 385 42.46 9.62 -17.06
C PHE A 385 42.62 8.09 -17.22
N LEU A 386 42.91 7.36 -16.14
CA LEU A 386 42.97 5.89 -16.06
C LEU A 386 41.64 5.22 -15.64
N GLY A 387 40.62 5.98 -15.24
CA GLY A 387 39.29 5.46 -14.89
C GLY A 387 38.45 5.01 -16.09
N HIS A 388 38.91 5.26 -17.32
CA HIS A 388 38.19 4.93 -18.55
C HIS A 388 38.24 3.43 -18.93
N LEU A 389 39.00 2.61 -18.20
CA LEU A 389 39.21 1.18 -18.49
C LEU A 389 38.83 0.23 -17.33
N GLY A 390 38.02 0.67 -16.37
CA GLY A 390 37.62 -0.15 -15.24
C GLY A 390 36.11 -0.19 -15.05
N PHE A 391 35.48 -1.30 -15.43
CA PHE A 391 34.14 -1.69 -14.99
C PHE A 391 34.10 -1.74 -13.45
N TYR A 392 33.86 -0.60 -12.81
CA TYR A 392 33.57 -0.52 -11.38
C TYR A 392 32.13 -0.06 -11.23
N HIS A 393 31.25 -1.02 -10.92
CA HIS A 393 29.90 -0.77 -10.46
C HIS A 393 29.94 0.27 -9.33
N ALA A 394 29.09 1.29 -9.38
CA ALA A 394 28.96 2.22 -8.26
C ALA A 394 28.56 1.42 -7.01
N LYS A 395 29.09 1.78 -5.82
CA LYS A 395 28.75 1.13 -4.52
C LYS A 395 27.24 1.05 -4.25
N SER A 396 26.43 1.87 -4.93
CA SER A 396 24.96 1.80 -4.89
C SER A 396 24.40 0.54 -5.54
N ALA A 397 24.89 0.16 -6.73
CA ALA A 397 24.51 -1.08 -7.40
C ALA A 397 25.07 -2.29 -6.67
N ILE A 398 26.33 -2.23 -6.20
CA ILE A 398 26.91 -3.29 -5.37
C ILE A 398 26.07 -3.52 -4.11
N LYS A 399 25.50 -2.48 -3.49
CA LYS A 399 24.61 -2.66 -2.33
C LYS A 399 23.30 -3.34 -2.71
N VAL A 400 22.64 -2.89 -3.79
CA VAL A 400 21.38 -3.48 -4.28
C VAL A 400 21.60 -4.93 -4.73
N ASP A 401 22.62 -5.19 -5.55
CA ASP A 401 23.02 -6.51 -6.02
C ASP A 401 23.43 -7.43 -4.85
N SER A 402 24.20 -6.93 -3.86
CA SER A 402 24.63 -7.73 -2.71
C SER A 402 23.50 -8.07 -1.74
N GLU A 403 22.47 -7.21 -1.63
CA GLU A 403 21.27 -7.49 -0.84
C GLU A 403 20.34 -8.45 -1.57
N MET A 404 20.20 -8.33 -2.91
CA MET A 404 19.53 -9.34 -3.75
C MET A 404 20.21 -10.71 -3.67
N GLU A 405 21.54 -10.76 -3.77
CA GLU A 405 22.29 -12.01 -3.63
C GLU A 405 22.26 -12.59 -2.21
N ARG A 406 22.14 -11.75 -1.17
CA ARG A 406 21.99 -12.22 0.22
C ARG A 406 20.60 -12.76 0.49
N ASP A 407 19.56 -12.14 -0.04
CA ASP A 407 18.20 -12.64 0.07
C ASP A 407 18.08 -13.97 -0.69
N ASN A 408 18.59 -14.06 -1.93
CA ASN A 408 18.66 -15.33 -2.67
C ASN A 408 19.47 -16.40 -1.93
N ARG A 409 20.55 -16.07 -1.21
CA ARG A 409 21.36 -17.05 -0.45
C ARG A 409 20.76 -17.46 0.90
N LYS A 410 19.82 -16.69 1.45
CA LYS A 410 19.05 -17.06 2.65
C LYS A 410 17.81 -17.91 2.30
N GLU A 411 17.47 -18.03 1.02
CA GLU A 411 16.46 -18.97 0.52
C GLU A 411 17.01 -20.39 0.31
N PHE A 412 18.34 -20.57 0.35
CA PHE A 412 19.01 -21.87 0.15
C PHE A 412 19.77 -22.42 1.38
N ASN A 413 19.60 -21.85 2.57
CA ASN A 413 20.07 -22.39 3.86
C ASN A 413 19.01 -22.19 4.94
#